data_AF-A0A7G9YU86-F1
#
_entry.id   AF-A0A7G9YU86-F1
#
_cell.length_a   1.000
_cell.length_b   1.000
_cell.length_c   1.000
_cell.angle_alpha   90.00
_cell.angle_beta   90.00
_cell.angle_gamma   90.00
#
_symmetry.space_group_name_H-M   'P 1'
#
loop_
_entity.id
_entity.type
_entity.pdbx_description
1 polymer ?
#
loop_
_entity_poly.entity_id
_entity_poly.type
_entity_poly.pdbx_seq_one_letter_code
_entity_poly.pdbx_strand_id
1 'polypeptide(L)'
;MTENGKREEAYYKLKDEVADKLIKKVEETLIPNLSKHIVVKDAATPMTFERYTWNREGAWYGPRLPFRAWEDLDTSMLTPIEGLHLAGHNNRAGGMPMALMSGFMTANHIIEKGKKH
;
A
#
# COMPACT_ATOMS: atom_id res chain seq x y z
N MET A 1 8.19 5.56 13.77
CA MET A 1 9.19 5.77 12.70
C MET A 1 10.46 6.26 13.39
N THR A 2 11.65 5.84 12.96
CA THR A 2 12.86 6.51 13.42
C THR A 2 12.79 7.96 12.95
N GLU A 3 13.26 8.87 13.78
CA GLU A 3 13.09 10.32 13.61
C GLU A 3 13.66 10.84 12.27
N ASN A 4 14.58 10.09 11.65
CA ASN A 4 15.34 10.52 10.47
C ASN A 4 15.03 9.75 9.17
N GLY A 5 14.08 8.81 9.13
CA GLY A 5 13.76 8.05 7.90
C GLY A 5 14.93 7.20 7.34
N LYS A 6 15.99 7.01 8.12
CA LYS A 6 17.16 6.20 7.76
C LYS A 6 17.08 4.82 8.41
N ARG A 7 17.56 3.81 7.68
CA ARG A 7 17.70 2.41 8.16
C ARG A 7 18.96 2.28 9.02
N GLU A 8 18.98 3.05 10.10
CA GLU A 8 20.05 3.02 11.10
C GLU A 8 19.77 1.94 12.15
N GLU A 9 20.70 1.71 13.07
CA GLU A 9 20.59 0.68 14.12
C GLU A 9 19.26 0.77 14.89
N ALA A 10 18.84 1.99 15.24
CA ALA A 10 17.57 2.24 15.93
C ALA A 10 16.34 1.73 15.17
N TYR A 11 16.37 1.74 13.83
CA TYR A 11 15.29 1.22 12.99
C TYR A 11 15.20 -0.31 13.11
N TYR A 12 16.33 -1.01 13.02
CA TYR A 12 16.36 -2.46 13.12
C TYR A 12 15.96 -2.92 14.52
N LYS A 13 16.46 -2.23 15.56
CA LYS A 13 16.07 -2.49 16.95
C LYS A 13 14.55 -2.34 17.14
N LEU A 14 13.97 -1.24 16.67
CA LEU A 14 12.52 -1.02 16.77
C LEU A 14 11.72 -2.07 15.97
N LYS A 15 12.19 -2.44 14.77
CA LYS A 15 11.56 -3.49 13.94
C LYS A 15 11.50 -4.81 14.71
N ASP A 16 12.60 -5.22 15.32
CA ASP A 16 12.68 -6.47 16.08
C ASP A 16 11.86 -6.42 17.37
N GLU A 17 11.93 -5.32 18.13
CA GLU A 17 11.13 -5.14 19.35
C GLU A 17 9.63 -5.24 19.09
N VAL A 18 9.14 -4.65 18.00
CA VAL A 18 7.71 -4.72 17.63
C VAL A 18 7.33 -6.13 17.19
N ALA A 19 8.18 -6.80 16.39
CA ALA A 19 7.94 -8.18 15.97
C ALA A 19 7.86 -9.13 17.17
N ASP A 20 8.79 -9.01 18.11
CA ASP A 20 8.86 -9.88 19.29
C ASP A 20 7.68 -9.66 20.24
N LYS A 21 7.20 -8.40 20.40
CA LYS A 21 5.98 -8.10 21.15
C LYS A 21 4.75 -8.77 20.56
N LEU A 22 4.61 -8.78 19.22
CA LEU A 22 3.49 -9.44 18.55
C LEU A 22 3.57 -10.96 18.69
N ILE A 23 4.75 -11.55 18.50
CA ILE A 23 4.97 -12.99 18.69
C ILE A 23 4.61 -13.40 20.11
N LYS A 24 5.11 -12.69 21.12
CA LYS A 24 4.82 -12.96 22.53
C LYS A 24 3.32 -12.87 22.82
N LYS A 25 2.64 -11.86 22.27
CA LYS A 25 1.19 -11.71 22.46
C LYS A 25 0.42 -12.92 21.93
N VAL A 26 0.74 -13.37 20.72
CA VAL A 26 0.09 -14.55 20.12
C VAL A 26 0.43 -15.82 20.89
N GLU A 27 1.68 -15.96 21.35
CA GLU A 27 2.12 -17.10 22.15
C GLU A 27 1.32 -17.23 23.46
N GLU A 28 1.11 -16.11 24.14
CA GLU A 28 0.36 -16.05 25.41
C GLU A 28 -1.15 -16.27 25.23
N THR A 29 -1.73 -15.88 24.08
CA THR A 29 -3.20 -15.87 23.92
C THR A 29 -3.76 -16.97 23.04
N LEU A 30 -2.99 -17.52 22.10
CA LEU A 30 -3.52 -18.37 21.04
C LEU A 30 -2.68 -19.62 20.77
N ILE A 31 -1.35 -19.50 20.69
CA ILE A 31 -0.47 -20.59 20.25
C ILE A 31 0.70 -20.77 21.24
N PRO A 32 0.52 -21.58 22.29
CA PRO A 32 1.59 -21.82 23.27
C PRO A 32 2.87 -22.33 22.60
N ASN A 33 4.02 -21.81 23.05
CA ASN A 33 5.36 -22.12 22.52
C ASN A 33 5.59 -21.71 21.05
N LEU A 34 4.78 -20.83 20.46
CA LEU A 34 4.97 -20.34 19.08
C LEU A 34 6.43 -19.97 18.77
N SER A 35 7.09 -19.24 19.67
CA SER A 35 8.48 -18.79 19.51
C SER A 35 9.47 -19.94 19.27
N LYS A 36 9.23 -21.12 19.87
CA LYS A 36 10.09 -22.31 19.69
C LYS A 36 9.97 -22.94 18.30
N HIS A 37 8.91 -22.62 17.57
CA HIS A 37 8.61 -23.15 16.25
C HIS A 37 8.97 -22.17 15.11
N ILE A 38 9.42 -20.95 15.42
CA ILE A 38 9.82 -19.97 14.42
C ILE A 38 11.23 -20.30 13.91
N VAL A 39 11.31 -20.79 12.67
CA VAL A 39 12.60 -21.03 11.98
C VAL A 39 13.12 -19.77 11.30
N VAL A 40 12.21 -18.94 10.77
CA VAL A 40 12.53 -17.68 10.08
C VAL A 40 11.58 -16.59 10.57
N LYS A 41 12.15 -15.43 10.91
CA LYS A 41 11.42 -14.21 11.27
C LYS A 41 11.78 -13.11 10.27
N ASP A 42 10.79 -12.60 9.55
CA ASP A 42 10.91 -11.36 8.79
C ASP A 42 9.71 -10.45 9.06
N ALA A 43 9.97 -9.16 9.14
CA ALA A 43 8.95 -8.14 9.40
C ALA A 43 9.06 -7.00 8.36
N ALA A 44 7.92 -6.58 7.83
CA ALA A 44 7.84 -5.40 6.98
C ALA A 44 7.48 -4.17 7.83
N THR A 45 8.05 -3.03 7.49
CA THR A 45 7.72 -1.73 8.08
C THR A 45 7.15 -0.80 7.02
N PRO A 46 6.57 0.36 7.37
CA PRO A 46 6.20 1.38 6.40
C PRO A 46 7.34 1.73 5.42
N MET A 47 8.59 1.80 5.91
CA MET A 47 9.77 2.00 5.07
C MET A 47 10.11 0.83 4.14
N THR A 48 9.67 -0.40 4.47
CA THR A 48 9.74 -1.54 3.53
C THR A 48 8.77 -1.32 2.38
N PHE A 49 7.52 -0.94 2.67
CA PHE A 49 6.51 -0.70 1.64
C PHE A 49 6.86 0.49 0.76
N GLU A 50 7.28 1.62 1.32
CA GLU A 50 7.72 2.79 0.56
C GLU A 50 8.85 2.46 -0.41
N ARG A 51 9.83 1.63 0.01
CA ARG A 51 10.89 1.15 -0.89
C ARG A 51 10.37 0.26 -2.02
N TYR A 52 9.36 -0.58 -1.76
CA TYR A 52 8.87 -1.56 -2.74
C TYR A 52 7.86 -1.00 -3.73
N THR A 53 7.04 -0.05 -3.28
CA THR A 53 5.92 0.45 -4.08
C THR A 53 6.04 1.93 -4.41
N TRP A 54 7.04 2.63 -3.86
CA TRP A 54 7.14 4.09 -3.89
C TRP A 54 5.90 4.81 -3.31
N ASN A 55 5.11 4.11 -2.50
CA ASN A 55 4.00 4.74 -1.80
C ASN A 55 4.52 5.62 -0.68
N ARG A 56 4.15 6.90 -0.73
CA ARG A 56 4.45 7.88 0.31
C ARG A 56 4.08 7.34 1.69
N GLU A 57 5.01 7.42 2.64
CA GLU A 57 4.84 6.98 4.03
C GLU A 57 4.48 5.48 4.17
N GLY A 58 4.73 4.67 3.14
CA GLY A 58 4.41 3.25 3.13
C GLY A 58 2.91 2.93 3.06
N ALA A 59 2.09 3.87 2.56
CA ALA A 59 0.65 3.68 2.41
C ALA A 59 0.33 2.50 1.47
N TRP A 60 -0.08 1.36 2.03
CA TRP A 60 -0.30 0.13 1.24
C TRP A 60 -1.65 0.12 0.50
N TYR A 61 -2.60 0.98 0.89
CA TYR A 61 -3.98 0.95 0.41
C TYR A 61 -4.44 2.27 -0.22
N GLY A 62 -3.52 2.98 -0.87
CA GLY A 62 -3.82 4.23 -1.54
C GLY A 62 -3.94 5.43 -0.59
N PRO A 63 -4.24 6.62 -1.14
CA PRO A 63 -4.44 7.82 -0.35
C PRO A 63 -5.68 7.71 0.54
N ARG A 64 -5.67 8.45 1.65
CA ARG A 64 -6.87 8.62 2.48
C ARG A 64 -7.91 9.40 1.67
N LEU A 65 -9.02 8.74 1.35
CA LEU A 65 -10.14 9.38 0.65
C LEU A 65 -11.10 9.98 1.69
N PRO A 66 -11.49 11.26 1.56
CA PRO A 66 -12.59 11.81 2.35
C PRO A 66 -13.92 11.15 1.93
N PHE A 67 -14.90 11.15 2.83
CA PHE A 67 -16.20 10.50 2.60
C PHE A 67 -16.98 11.05 1.39
N ARG A 68 -16.62 12.24 0.89
CA ARG A 68 -17.22 12.83 -0.32
C ARG A 68 -16.46 12.51 -1.61
N ALA A 69 -15.22 12.02 -1.52
CA ALA A 69 -14.41 11.72 -2.71
C ALA A 69 -14.92 10.51 -3.50
N TRP A 70 -15.91 9.77 -3.00
CA TRP A 70 -16.53 8.65 -3.72
C TRP A 70 -17.20 9.11 -5.02
N GLU A 71 -17.69 10.35 -5.07
CA GLU A 71 -18.35 10.95 -6.24
C GLU A 71 -17.35 11.27 -7.37
N ASP A 72 -16.11 11.64 -7.03
CA ASP A 72 -15.06 12.00 -7.99
C ASP A 72 -14.26 10.80 -8.48
N LEU A 73 -14.57 9.60 -7.99
CA LEU A 73 -13.78 8.41 -8.32
C LEU A 73 -13.90 8.01 -9.79
N ASP A 74 -14.99 8.37 -10.47
CA ASP A 74 -15.22 8.03 -11.88
C ASP A 74 -14.31 8.82 -12.83
N THR A 75 -13.72 9.93 -12.37
CA THR A 75 -12.74 10.72 -13.11
C THR A 75 -11.31 10.57 -12.56
N SER A 76 -11.09 9.72 -11.57
CA SER A 76 -9.78 9.51 -10.92
C SER A 76 -8.65 9.06 -11.85
N MET A 77 -8.98 8.51 -13.02
CA MET A 77 -8.02 8.12 -14.06
C MET A 77 -7.57 9.29 -14.96
N LEU A 78 -8.24 10.44 -14.89
CA LEU A 78 -7.99 11.58 -15.76
C LEU A 78 -7.00 12.54 -15.11
N THR A 79 -6.17 13.15 -15.95
CA THR A 79 -5.29 14.24 -15.53
C THR A 79 -5.59 15.49 -16.36
N PRO A 80 -5.17 16.69 -15.90
CA PRO A 80 -5.25 17.90 -16.72
C PRO A 80 -4.37 17.87 -17.97
N ILE A 81 -3.44 16.91 -18.08
CA ILE A 81 -2.53 16.77 -19.21
C ILE A 81 -3.18 15.84 -20.24
N GLU A 82 -3.37 16.34 -21.46
CA GLU A 82 -3.94 15.56 -22.55
C GLU A 82 -3.09 14.32 -22.86
N GLY A 83 -3.75 13.17 -23.01
CA GLY A 83 -3.10 11.89 -23.27
C GLY A 83 -2.45 11.24 -22.06
N LEU A 84 -2.39 11.90 -20.89
CA LEU A 84 -1.89 11.32 -19.65
C LEU A 84 -3.02 10.81 -18.77
N HIS A 85 -3.02 9.49 -18.53
CA HIS A 85 -4.01 8.78 -17.72
C HIS A 85 -3.36 8.06 -16.53
N LEU A 86 -4.11 7.90 -15.44
CA LEU A 86 -3.67 7.20 -14.24
C LEU A 86 -4.34 5.83 -14.13
N ALA A 87 -3.56 4.78 -13.89
CA ALA A 87 -4.05 3.44 -13.59
C ALA A 87 -3.33 2.85 -12.36
N GLY A 88 -3.99 1.96 -11.63
CA GLY A 88 -3.41 1.23 -10.50
C GLY A 88 -4.10 1.50 -9.16
N HIS A 89 -3.44 1.13 -8.05
CA HIS A 89 -4.06 1.09 -6.72
C HIS A 89 -4.01 2.43 -5.93
N ASN A 90 -3.57 3.52 -6.57
CA ASN A 90 -3.31 4.81 -5.90
C ASN A 90 -4.12 5.97 -6.49
N ASN A 91 -4.98 5.74 -7.48
CA ASN A 91 -5.79 6.81 -8.09
C ASN A 91 -7.22 6.89 -7.53
N ARG A 92 -7.85 5.74 -7.32
CA ARG A 92 -9.25 5.62 -6.90
C ARG A 92 -9.33 5.10 -5.48
N ALA A 93 -8.76 3.93 -5.24
CA ALA A 93 -8.74 3.24 -3.96
C ALA A 93 -7.65 2.15 -3.98
N GLY A 94 -7.30 1.64 -2.80
CA GLY A 94 -6.25 0.62 -2.64
C GLY A 94 -6.67 -0.80 -2.94
N GLY A 95 -5.66 -1.67 -2.97
CA GLY A 95 -5.83 -3.12 -3.09
C GLY A 95 -5.85 -3.63 -4.53
N MET A 96 -5.64 -4.95 -4.66
CA MET A 96 -5.56 -5.62 -5.96
C MET A 96 -6.85 -5.45 -6.80
N PRO A 97 -8.07 -5.65 -6.25
CA PRO A 97 -9.29 -5.50 -7.05
C PRO A 97 -9.45 -4.09 -7.64
N MET A 98 -9.10 -3.06 -6.88
CA MET A 98 -9.20 -1.67 -7.34
C MET A 98 -8.12 -1.34 -8.38
N ALA A 99 -6.92 -1.91 -8.25
CA ALA A 99 -5.88 -1.78 -9.27
C ALA A 99 -6.33 -2.36 -10.62
N LEU A 100 -6.93 -3.55 -10.59
CA LEU A 100 -7.45 -4.22 -11.78
C LEU A 100 -8.59 -3.40 -12.41
N MET A 101 -9.57 -3.00 -11.61
CA MET A 101 -10.71 -2.20 -12.07
C MET A 101 -10.24 -0.87 -12.68
N SER A 102 -9.30 -0.19 -12.03
CA SER A 102 -8.71 1.06 -12.52
C SER A 102 -8.04 0.88 -13.88
N GLY A 103 -7.24 -0.18 -14.06
CA GLY A 103 -6.61 -0.49 -15.34
C GLY A 103 -7.63 -0.75 -16.44
N PHE A 104 -8.66 -1.54 -16.15
CA PHE A 104 -9.74 -1.85 -17.10
C PHE A 104 -10.51 -0.60 -17.52
N MET A 105 -10.91 0.23 -16.56
CA MET A 105 -11.61 1.49 -16.82
C MET A 105 -10.75 2.43 -17.67
N THR A 106 -9.45 2.54 -17.34
CA THR A 106 -8.52 3.43 -18.05
C THR A 106 -8.34 2.99 -19.50
N ALA A 107 -8.18 1.69 -19.75
CA ALA A 107 -8.09 1.14 -21.09
C ALA A 107 -9.36 1.41 -21.91
N ASN A 108 -10.54 1.17 -21.34
CA ASN A 108 -11.81 1.43 -22.03
C ASN A 108 -11.98 2.91 -22.38
N HIS A 109 -11.64 3.82 -21.47
CA HIS A 109 -11.70 5.25 -21.72
C HIS A 109 -10.82 5.68 -22.91
N ILE A 110 -9.60 5.15 -22.99
CA ILE A 110 -8.66 5.42 -24.10
C ILE A 110 -9.24 4.89 -25.42
N ILE A 111 -9.76 3.66 -25.44
CA ILE A 111 -10.35 3.04 -26.63
C ILE A 111 -11.56 3.85 -27.12
N GLU A 112 -12.44 4.28 -26.23
CA GLU A 112 -13.62 5.07 -26.58
C GLU A 112 -13.27 6.45 -27.15
N LYS A 113 -12.26 7.13 -26.61
CA LYS A 113 -11.75 8.39 -27.19
C LYS A 113 -11.15 8.16 -28.58
N GLY A 114 -10.37 7.09 -28.75
CA GLY A 114 -9.74 6.77 -30.04
C GLY A 114 -10.74 6.49 -31.17
N LYS A 115 -11.94 5.98 -30.85
CA LYS A 115 -13.02 5.75 -31.84
C LYS A 115 -13.71 7.02 -32.34
N LYS A 116 -13.49 8.17 -31.69
CA LYS A 116 -14.13 9.45 -32.04
C LYS A 116 -13.29 10.30 -33.01
N HIS A 117 -12.15 9.78 -33.45
CA HIS A 117 -11.27 10.32 -34.49
C HIS A 117 -11.24 9.36 -35.69
#